data_AF-A0A229SJI1-F1
#
_entry.id   AF-A0A229SJI1-F1
#
_cell.length_a   1.000
_cell.length_b   1.000
_cell.length_c   1.000
_cell.angle_alpha   90.00
_cell.angle_beta   90.00
_cell.angle_gamma   90.00
#
_symmetry.space_group_name_H-M   'P 1'
#
loop_
_entity.id
_entity.type
_entity.pdbx_description
1 polymer ?
#
loop_
_entity_poly.entity_id
_entity_poly.type
_entity_poly.pdbx_seq_one_letter_code
_entity_poly.pdbx_strand_id
1 'polypeptide(L)'
;RKNVLKYDEVLNRQREVIYGERRRVLEGEDLHEQIRHFMDDTIEAYVTAETSEGFPEDWDLDRLWGAFRQLYPVKVTIEELEEAAGDRAGLTAEFIIESIKEDIHEQYEAREAQLGSEIMRELERRVVLSVLDRKWREHLYEMD
;
A
#
# COMPACT_ATOMS: atom_id res chain seq x y z
N ARG A 1 -17.63 -25.39 25.16
CA ARG A 1 -18.70 -24.36 25.24
C ARG A 1 -18.14 -22.95 25.47
N LYS A 2 -17.37 -22.68 26.54
CA LYS A 2 -16.77 -21.33 26.79
C LYS A 2 -15.82 -20.83 25.69
N ASN A 3 -15.08 -21.72 25.03
CA ASN A 3 -14.15 -21.31 23.96
C ASN A 3 -14.89 -20.90 22.67
N VAL A 4 -15.90 -21.67 22.25
CA VAL A 4 -16.73 -21.37 21.05
C VAL A 4 -17.44 -20.02 21.19
N LEU A 5 -18.03 -19.73 22.35
CA LEU A 5 -18.67 -18.43 22.63
C LEU A 5 -17.72 -17.23 22.50
N LYS A 6 -16.44 -17.40 22.89
CA LYS A 6 -15.44 -16.34 22.73
C LYS A 6 -15.02 -16.13 21.28
N TYR A 7 -14.94 -17.20 20.48
CA TYR A 7 -14.69 -17.09 19.04
C TYR A 7 -15.84 -16.38 18.33
N ASP A 8 -17.09 -16.70 18.69
CA ASP A 8 -18.29 -16.03 18.15
C ASP A 8 -18.33 -14.53 18.50
N GLU A 9 -17.95 -14.16 19.72
CA GLU A 9 -17.86 -12.75 20.15
C GLU A 9 -16.80 -11.98 19.36
N VAL A 10 -15.63 -12.58 19.12
CA VAL A 10 -14.55 -11.98 18.30
C VAL A 10 -15.01 -11.80 16.86
N LEU A 11 -15.59 -12.84 16.25
CA LEU A 11 -16.11 -12.80 14.89
C LEU A 11 -17.19 -11.73 14.70
N ASN A 12 -18.15 -11.64 15.62
CA ASN A 12 -19.19 -10.62 15.56
C ASN A 12 -18.60 -9.21 15.60
N ARG A 13 -17.63 -8.95 16.48
CA ARG A 13 -16.97 -7.65 16.56
C ARG A 13 -16.17 -7.31 15.30
N GLN A 14 -15.44 -8.28 14.73
CA GLN A 14 -14.74 -8.09 13.46
C GLN A 14 -15.72 -7.77 12.33
N ARG A 15 -16.83 -8.51 12.24
CA ARG A 15 -17.89 -8.27 11.25
C ARG A 15 -18.50 -6.88 11.37
N GLU A 16 -18.79 -6.43 12.59
CA GLU A 16 -19.31 -5.08 12.85
C GLU A 16 -18.35 -4.00 12.35
N VAL A 17 -17.04 -4.15 12.62
CA VAL A 17 -16.01 -3.21 12.13
C VAL A 17 -15.97 -3.22 10.59
N ILE A 18 -15.80 -4.39 9.97
CA ILE A 18 -15.67 -4.51 8.51
C ILE A 18 -16.92 -3.99 7.78
N TYR A 19 -18.12 -4.29 8.27
CA TYR A 19 -19.35 -3.79 7.67
C TYR A 19 -19.56 -2.29 7.93
N GLY A 20 -19.03 -1.76 9.03
CA GLY A 20 -18.95 -0.32 9.28
C GLY A 20 -18.08 0.38 8.24
N GLU A 21 -16.84 -0.07 8.07
CA GLU A 21 -15.90 0.43 7.05
C GLU A 21 -16.52 0.38 5.65
N ARG A 22 -17.02 -0.80 5.26
CA ARG A 22 -17.66 -1.01 3.95
C ARG A 22 -18.84 -0.07 3.72
N ARG A 23 -19.63 0.21 4.76
CA ARG A 23 -20.77 1.13 4.66
C ARG A 23 -20.31 2.55 4.40
N ARG A 24 -19.28 3.05 5.10
CA ARG A 24 -18.79 4.42 4.89
C ARG A 24 -18.28 4.61 3.45
N VAL A 25 -17.58 3.62 2.91
CA VAL A 25 -17.15 3.61 1.51
C VAL A 25 -18.35 3.68 0.55
N LEU A 26 -19.42 2.93 0.81
CA LEU A 26 -20.65 2.95 0.00
C LEU A 26 -21.46 4.24 0.13
N GLU A 27 -21.36 4.93 1.27
CA GLU A 27 -22.00 6.23 1.52
C GLU A 27 -21.24 7.39 0.86
N GLY A 28 -20.12 7.11 0.19
CA GLY A 28 -19.36 8.09 -0.57
C GLY A 28 -18.29 8.81 0.25
N GLU A 29 -17.80 8.21 1.34
CA GLU A 29 -16.62 8.70 2.05
C GLU A 29 -15.48 8.94 1.05
N ASP A 30 -14.81 10.10 1.19
CA ASP A 30 -13.64 10.41 0.38
C ASP A 30 -12.46 9.59 0.93
N LEU A 31 -11.93 8.71 0.08
CA LEU A 31 -10.85 7.80 0.43
C LEU A 31 -9.49 8.31 -0.02
N HIS A 32 -9.40 9.53 -0.58
CA HIS A 32 -8.17 10.04 -1.16
C HIS A 32 -6.97 9.94 -0.21
N GLU A 33 -7.09 10.51 0.99
CA GLU A 33 -6.03 10.49 2.00
C GLU A 33 -5.70 9.06 2.45
N GLN A 34 -6.73 8.21 2.60
CA GLN A 34 -6.54 6.81 2.98
C GLN A 34 -5.77 6.02 1.90
N ILE A 35 -6.06 6.25 0.62
CA ILE A 35 -5.33 5.64 -0.49
C ILE A 35 -3.88 6.13 -0.51
N ARG A 36 -3.63 7.42 -0.26
CA ARG A 36 -2.27 7.96 -0.13
C ARG A 36 -1.49 7.28 0.99
N HIS A 37 -2.10 7.09 2.15
CA HIS A 37 -1.48 6.34 3.25
C HIS A 37 -1.22 4.87 2.89
N PHE A 38 -2.12 4.19 2.19
CA PHE A 38 -1.85 2.82 1.74
C PHE A 38 -0.67 2.74 0.77
N MET A 39 -0.50 3.74 -0.10
CA MET A 39 0.68 3.83 -0.96
C MET A 39 1.94 4.01 -0.12
N ASP A 40 1.94 4.95 0.82
CA ASP A 40 3.08 5.23 1.71
C ASP A 40 3.50 3.99 2.52
N ASP A 41 2.54 3.37 3.20
CA ASP A 41 2.77 2.16 4.02
C ASP A 41 3.29 1.00 3.17
N THR A 42 2.78 0.86 1.93
CA THR A 42 3.24 -0.19 1.01
C THR A 42 4.68 0.06 0.61
N ILE A 43 5.04 1.27 0.17
CA ILE A 43 6.42 1.60 -0.23
C ILE A 43 7.37 1.37 0.95
N GLU A 44 7.02 1.88 2.13
CA GLU A 44 7.84 1.74 3.33
C GLU A 44 8.07 0.29 3.72
N ALA A 45 7.04 -0.56 3.62
CA ALA A 45 7.15 -1.98 3.91
C ALA A 45 8.11 -2.71 2.94
N TYR A 46 8.06 -2.40 1.64
CA TYR A 46 8.95 -3.00 0.65
C TYR A 46 10.40 -2.57 0.85
N VAL A 47 10.64 -1.27 1.05
CA VAL A 47 12.01 -0.77 1.28
C VAL A 47 12.55 -1.33 2.59
N THR A 48 11.79 -1.24 3.68
CA THR A 48 12.22 -1.73 4.99
C THR A 48 12.57 -3.22 4.95
N ALA A 49 11.81 -4.03 4.21
CA ALA A 49 12.11 -5.45 4.06
C ALA A 49 13.44 -5.69 3.33
N GLU A 50 13.72 -4.95 2.26
CA GLU A 50 14.97 -5.08 1.49
C GLU A 50 16.19 -4.52 2.24
N THR A 51 16.00 -3.44 2.98
CA THR A 51 17.08 -2.72 3.68
C THR A 51 17.20 -3.09 5.15
N SER A 52 16.60 -4.21 5.58
CA SER A 52 16.54 -4.62 6.99
C SER A 52 17.89 -5.11 7.53
N GLU A 53 18.77 -5.59 6.65
CA GLU A 53 20.08 -6.13 6.98
C GLU A 53 21.14 -5.61 6.00
N GLY A 54 22.41 -5.72 6.41
CA GLY A 54 23.56 -5.36 5.58
C GLY A 54 23.77 -3.85 5.43
N PHE A 55 24.66 -3.51 4.50
CA PHE A 55 24.95 -2.14 4.10
C PHE A 55 24.27 -1.82 2.76
N PRO A 56 24.19 -0.54 2.36
CA PRO A 56 23.60 -0.17 1.08
C PRO A 56 24.11 -0.95 -0.13
N GLU A 57 25.38 -1.34 -0.11
CA GLU A 57 26.05 -2.12 -1.15
C GLU A 57 25.56 -3.57 -1.23
N ASP A 58 24.97 -4.10 -0.16
CA ASP A 58 24.43 -5.46 -0.06
C ASP A 58 22.95 -5.55 -0.45
N TRP A 59 22.24 -4.41 -0.56
CA TRP A 59 20.80 -4.39 -0.84
C TRP A 59 20.50 -4.81 -2.28
N ASP A 60 19.52 -5.71 -2.46
CA ASP A 60 19.06 -6.15 -3.78
C ASP A 60 18.05 -5.15 -4.36
N LEU A 61 18.56 -4.01 -4.84
CA LEU A 61 17.71 -2.96 -5.40
C LEU A 61 17.05 -3.37 -6.72
N ASP A 62 17.65 -4.28 -7.48
CA ASP A 62 17.03 -4.82 -8.70
C ASP A 62 15.74 -5.58 -8.36
N ARG A 63 15.76 -6.38 -7.30
CA ARG A 63 14.57 -7.06 -6.78
C ARG A 63 13.54 -6.06 -6.27
N LEU A 64 13.96 -5.05 -5.51
CA LEU A 64 13.07 -4.01 -4.99
C LEU A 64 12.38 -3.22 -6.11
N TRP A 65 13.13 -2.79 -7.13
CA TRP A 65 12.55 -2.13 -8.32
C TRP A 65 11.69 -3.08 -9.14
N GLY A 66 12.07 -4.37 -9.19
CA GLY A 66 11.24 -5.42 -9.78
C GLY A 66 9.86 -5.48 -9.13
N ALA A 67 9.81 -5.40 -7.80
CA ALA A 67 8.57 -5.31 -7.03
C ALA A 67 7.81 -4.00 -7.31
N PHE A 68 8.45 -2.84 -7.28
CA PHE A 68 7.78 -1.57 -7.58
C PHE A 68 7.13 -1.54 -8.96
N ARG A 69 7.80 -2.08 -9.99
CA ARG A 69 7.24 -2.20 -11.35
C ARG A 69 5.97 -3.07 -11.43
N GLN A 70 5.73 -3.96 -10.47
CA GLN A 70 4.47 -4.71 -10.38
C GLN A 70 3.35 -3.89 -9.72
N LEU A 71 3.69 -2.88 -8.92
CA LEU A 71 2.74 -2.02 -8.23
C LEU A 71 2.30 -0.86 -9.11
N TYR A 72 3.25 -0.15 -9.73
CA TYR A 72 2.99 1.05 -10.51
C TYR A 72 4.14 1.32 -11.52
N PRO A 73 3.95 2.21 -12.52
CA PRO A 73 4.99 2.54 -13.49
C PRO A 73 6.02 3.50 -12.86
N VAL A 74 6.87 2.97 -11.97
CA VAL A 74 7.97 3.71 -11.32
C VAL A 74 8.83 4.42 -12.36
N LYS A 75 9.08 5.73 -12.15
CA LYS A 75 9.93 6.55 -13.02
C LYS A 75 11.34 6.69 -12.49
N VAL A 76 11.47 6.86 -11.17
CA VAL A 76 12.77 7.01 -10.51
C VAL A 76 13.60 5.74 -10.73
N THR A 77 14.83 5.92 -11.19
CA THR A 77 15.78 4.83 -11.44
C THR A 77 16.73 4.62 -10.27
N ILE A 78 17.36 3.45 -10.21
CA ILE A 78 18.37 3.15 -9.19
C ILE A 78 19.57 4.10 -9.37
N GLU A 79 19.96 4.33 -10.61
CA GLU A 79 21.09 5.18 -10.98
C GLU A 79 20.89 6.63 -10.55
N GLU A 80 19.69 7.19 -10.73
CA GLU A 80 19.36 8.56 -10.28
C GLU A 80 19.49 8.69 -8.75
N LEU A 81 19.09 7.67 -7.99
CA LEU A 81 19.22 7.70 -6.53
C LEU A 81 20.67 7.57 -6.08
N GLU A 82 21.44 6.68 -6.71
CA GLU A 82 22.88 6.56 -6.44
C GLU A 82 23.61 7.86 -6.73
N GLU A 83 23.32 8.52 -7.86
CA GLU A 83 23.91 9.81 -8.21
C GLU A 83 23.54 10.89 -7.18
N ALA A 84 22.27 10.96 -6.78
CA ALA A 84 21.80 11.92 -5.78
C ALA A 84 22.40 11.69 -4.39
N ALA A 85 22.69 10.42 -4.04
CA ALA A 85 23.35 10.03 -2.80
C ALA A 85 24.89 10.07 -2.87
N GLY A 86 25.46 10.33 -4.05
CA GLY A 86 26.90 10.35 -4.33
C GLY A 86 27.42 9.02 -4.88
N ASP A 87 26.97 7.90 -4.30
CA ASP A 87 27.15 6.54 -4.82
C ASP A 87 26.20 5.56 -4.10
N ARG A 88 26.34 4.26 -4.40
CA ARG A 88 25.62 3.17 -3.72
C ARG A 88 25.77 3.20 -2.19
N ALA A 89 26.96 3.49 -1.67
CA ALA A 89 27.23 3.48 -0.24
C ALA A 89 26.60 4.68 0.50
N GLY A 90 26.32 5.77 -0.22
CA GLY A 90 25.60 6.93 0.29
C GLY A 90 24.09 6.74 0.46
N LEU A 91 23.50 5.68 -0.10
CA LEU A 91 22.07 5.44 -0.01
C LEU A 91 21.62 5.15 1.42
N THR A 92 20.41 5.60 1.75
CA THR A 92 19.74 5.27 3.02
C THR A 92 18.33 4.78 2.73
N ALA A 93 17.80 3.91 3.59
CA ALA A 93 16.42 3.43 3.47
C ALA A 93 15.42 4.60 3.45
N GLU A 94 15.60 5.58 4.34
CA GLU A 94 14.79 6.80 4.40
C GLU A 94 14.80 7.57 3.07
N PHE A 95 15.99 7.77 2.48
CA PHE A 95 16.11 8.48 1.20
C PHE A 95 15.39 7.75 0.07
N ILE A 96 15.48 6.42 0.02
CA ILE A 96 14.75 5.60 -0.95
C ILE A 96 13.24 5.71 -0.70
N ILE A 97 12.79 5.58 0.55
CA ILE A 97 11.37 5.67 0.93
C ILE A 97 10.78 7.00 0.45
N GLU A 98 11.39 8.12 0.81
CA GLU A 98 10.87 9.44 0.46
C GLU A 98 10.86 9.67 -1.05
N SER A 99 11.93 9.28 -1.75
CA SER A 99 12.00 9.43 -3.21
C SER A 99 10.93 8.62 -3.94
N ILE A 100 10.67 7.39 -3.47
CA ILE A 100 9.68 6.50 -4.08
C ILE A 100 8.24 6.88 -3.67
N LYS A 101 8.03 7.41 -2.46
CA LYS A 101 6.76 8.02 -2.05
C LYS A 101 6.44 9.23 -2.95
N GLU A 102 7.40 10.10 -3.21
CA GLU A 102 7.21 11.23 -4.12
C GLU A 102 6.83 10.76 -5.54
N ASP A 103 7.55 9.78 -6.12
CA ASP A 103 7.24 9.27 -7.47
C ASP A 103 5.85 8.61 -7.55
N ILE A 104 5.47 7.78 -6.57
CA ILE A 104 4.14 7.13 -6.60
C ILE A 104 3.01 8.16 -6.44
N HIS A 105 3.20 9.19 -5.62
CA HIS A 105 2.22 10.29 -5.50
C HIS A 105 2.12 11.08 -6.80
N GLU A 106 3.25 11.38 -7.47
CA GLU A 106 3.23 12.04 -8.79
C GLU A 106 2.51 11.17 -9.83
N GLN A 107 2.77 9.86 -9.85
CA GLN A 107 2.07 8.94 -10.77
C GLN A 107 0.57 8.90 -10.49
N TYR A 108 0.18 8.89 -9.22
CA TYR A 108 -1.20 8.92 -8.79
C TYR A 108 -1.89 10.23 -9.23
N GLU A 109 -1.25 11.38 -8.99
CA GLU A 109 -1.79 12.70 -9.36
C GLU A 109 -1.89 12.86 -10.89
N ALA A 110 -0.90 12.38 -11.64
CA ALA A 110 -0.95 12.33 -13.09
C ALA A 110 -2.11 11.45 -13.59
N ARG A 111 -2.38 10.33 -12.91
CA ARG A 111 -3.50 9.44 -13.23
C ARG A 111 -4.85 10.10 -12.93
N GLU A 112 -4.96 10.80 -11.81
CA GLU A 112 -6.15 11.58 -11.48
C GLU A 112 -6.39 12.69 -12.49
N ALA A 113 -5.36 13.44 -12.88
CA ALA A 113 -5.48 14.50 -13.89
C ALA A 113 -5.97 13.98 -15.25
N GLN A 114 -5.59 12.75 -15.63
CA GLN A 114 -6.06 12.11 -16.86
C GLN A 114 -7.52 11.65 -16.79
N LEU A 115 -7.99 11.19 -15.63
CA LEU A 115 -9.34 10.63 -15.45
C LEU A 115 -10.37 11.68 -14.99
N GLY A 116 -9.93 12.73 -14.30
CA GLY A 116 -10.76 13.63 -13.52
C GLY A 116 -11.09 13.08 -12.14
N SER A 117 -11.18 13.97 -11.14
CA SER A 117 -11.34 13.60 -9.74
C SER A 117 -12.60 12.78 -9.45
N GLU A 118 -13.73 13.08 -10.09
CA GLU A 118 -14.98 12.32 -9.89
C GLU A 118 -14.80 10.83 -10.23
N ILE A 119 -14.22 10.55 -11.39
CA ILE A 119 -13.94 9.17 -11.83
C ILE A 119 -12.87 8.53 -10.94
N MET A 120 -11.87 9.30 -10.50
CA MET A 120 -10.83 8.79 -9.61
C MET A 120 -11.41 8.35 -8.26
N ARG A 121 -12.26 9.17 -7.62
CA ARG A 121 -12.92 8.80 -6.37
C ARG A 121 -13.78 7.53 -6.51
N GLU A 122 -14.51 7.38 -7.61
CA GLU A 122 -15.28 6.15 -7.88
C GLU A 122 -14.38 4.91 -8.04
N LEU A 123 -13.25 5.07 -8.74
CA LEU A 123 -12.30 3.99 -8.96
C LEU A 123 -11.70 3.50 -7.64
N GLU A 124 -11.29 4.41 -6.76
CA GLU A 124 -10.77 4.06 -5.44
C GLU A 124 -11.78 3.32 -4.59
N ARG A 125 -13.02 3.84 -4.48
CA ARG A 125 -14.10 3.16 -3.74
C ARG A 125 -14.26 1.74 -4.25
N ARG A 126 -14.28 1.55 -5.57
CA ARG A 126 -14.41 0.23 -6.18
C ARG A 126 -13.24 -0.68 -5.82
N VAL A 127 -12.01 -0.17 -5.84
CA VAL A 127 -10.81 -0.93 -5.45
C VAL A 127 -10.89 -1.33 -3.98
N VAL A 128 -11.13 -0.38 -3.06
CA VAL A 128 -11.21 -0.65 -1.62
C VAL A 128 -12.31 -1.66 -1.30
N LEU A 129 -13.52 -1.47 -1.84
CA LEU A 129 -14.62 -2.44 -1.66
C LEU A 129 -14.25 -3.82 -2.17
N SER A 130 -13.60 -3.92 -3.33
CA SER A 130 -13.20 -5.22 -3.89
C SER A 130 -12.17 -5.95 -3.01
N VAL A 131 -11.23 -5.20 -2.41
CA VAL A 131 -10.21 -5.75 -1.52
C VAL A 131 -10.81 -6.15 -0.19
N LEU A 132 -11.63 -5.30 0.44
CA LEU A 132 -12.35 -5.61 1.68
C LEU A 132 -13.22 -6.86 1.51
N ASP A 133 -14.05 -6.93 0.46
CA ASP A 133 -14.95 -8.05 0.22
C ASP A 133 -14.19 -9.36 -0.08
N ARG A 134 -13.02 -9.29 -0.70
CA ARG A 134 -12.16 -10.46 -0.92
C ARG A 134 -11.48 -10.91 0.38
N LYS A 135 -10.82 -9.98 1.10
CA LYS A 135 -10.08 -10.29 2.33
C LYS A 135 -10.98 -10.77 3.46
N TRP A 136 -12.18 -10.21 3.57
CA TRP A 136 -13.16 -10.68 4.54
C TRP A 136 -13.63 -12.10 4.24
N ARG A 137 -13.85 -12.45 2.97
CA ARG A 137 -14.19 -13.83 2.58
C ARG A 137 -13.06 -14.81 2.87
N GLU A 138 -11.82 -14.45 2.50
CA GLU A 138 -10.62 -15.25 2.83
C GLU A 138 -10.54 -15.50 4.34
N HIS A 139 -10.67 -14.45 5.15
CA HIS A 139 -10.66 -14.55 6.62
C HIS A 139 -11.76 -15.45 7.18
N LEU A 140 -12.99 -15.36 6.66
CA LEU A 140 -14.08 -16.25 7.08
C LEU A 140 -13.79 -17.71 6.74
N TYR A 141 -13.22 -18.00 5.56
CA TYR A 141 -12.84 -19.36 5.19
C TYR A 141 -11.70 -19.93 6.03
N GLU A 142 -10.74 -19.09 6.46
CA GLU A 142 -9.65 -19.51 7.34
C GLU A 142 -10.13 -19.79 8.78
N MET A 143 -11.31 -19.29 9.15
CA MET A 143 -11.90 -19.46 10.47
C MET A 143 -12.92 -20.60 10.57
N ASP A 144 -13.42 -21.11 9.43
CA ASP A 144 -14.25 -22.32 9.33
C ASP A 144 -13.41 -23.61 9.51
#